data_AF-A0A411DPG6-F1
#
_entry.id   AF-A0A411DPG6-F1
#
_cell.length_a   1.000
_cell.length_b   1.000
_cell.length_c   1.000
_cell.angle_alpha   90.00
_cell.angle_beta   90.00
_cell.angle_gamma   90.00
#
_symmetry.space_group_name_H-M   'P 1'
#
loop_
_entity.id
_entity.type
_entity.pdbx_description
1 polymer ?
#
loop_
_entity_poly.entity_id
_entity_poly.type
_entity_poly.pdbx_seq_one_letter_code
_entity_poly.pdbx_strand_id
1 'polypeptide(L)'
;MNRGKYNFTFLFFYVTIITLLFSCQKQKKNYYESIAFNDIKLSSSPKPGSWRYNHDEHFQTFEDFQKLKKIKPQPGKNIIYLQPIGTFDELQKKEIALTQHYLKTYFQQETKVLPVLTNTIFPEKVKRISKEGQEQVLAGYVLDSILIKRKPKDAIVLMGITEKDLFPLPEWNYVFGLASYEDGVGVTSIYRFADGQLTDSNFNKSLLRLIKISSHEIGHMFGISHCLNANCVMNGTNSLSETDYHLARACSLCQRKLNSSIHYDNKKRLLELKNFFEKQHLNTELTLANQDLNLVQ
;
A
#
# COMPACT_ATOMS: atom_id res chain seq x y z
N MET A 1 85.10 -5.11 6.73
CA MET A 1 84.05 -4.20 6.21
C MET A 1 83.09 -5.02 5.36
N ASN A 2 81.96 -5.45 5.92
CA ASN A 2 81.08 -6.44 5.32
C ASN A 2 79.89 -5.74 4.62
N ARG A 3 79.71 -6.01 3.32
CA ARG A 3 78.65 -5.42 2.48
C ARG A 3 77.31 -6.14 2.73
N GLY A 4 76.34 -5.43 3.30
CA GLY A 4 74.97 -5.92 3.46
C GLY A 4 74.23 -6.02 2.12
N LYS A 5 73.85 -7.24 1.73
CA LYS A 5 72.91 -7.51 0.64
C LYS A 5 71.49 -7.33 1.18
N TYR A 6 70.86 -6.20 0.85
CA TYR A 6 69.43 -6.01 1.07
C TYR A 6 68.64 -6.82 0.03
N ASN A 7 67.87 -7.79 0.53
CA ASN A 7 67.02 -8.70 -0.26
C ASN A 7 65.82 -7.94 -0.84
N PHE A 8 65.98 -7.40 -2.04
CA PHE A 8 64.93 -6.66 -2.78
C PHE A 8 63.73 -7.53 -3.22
N THR A 9 63.81 -8.85 -3.04
CA THR A 9 62.78 -9.81 -3.46
C THR A 9 61.65 -10.00 -2.44
N PHE A 10 61.84 -9.62 -1.18
CA PHE A 10 60.82 -9.83 -0.13
C PHE A 10 59.74 -8.74 -0.09
N LEU A 11 60.04 -7.54 -0.61
CA LEU A 11 59.10 -6.41 -0.58
C LEU A 11 58.00 -6.52 -1.65
N PHE A 12 58.30 -7.16 -2.79
CA PHE A 12 57.33 -7.30 -3.88
C PHE A 12 56.27 -8.38 -3.62
N PHE A 13 56.58 -9.40 -2.82
CA PHE A 13 55.65 -10.49 -2.49
C PHE A 13 54.58 -10.06 -1.47
N TYR A 14 54.90 -9.14 -0.56
CA TYR A 14 53.92 -8.61 0.39
C TYR A 14 52.99 -7.56 -0.23
N VAL A 15 53.48 -6.77 -1.20
CA VAL A 15 52.66 -5.76 -1.89
C VAL A 15 51.65 -6.41 -2.85
N THR A 16 51.97 -7.57 -3.44
CA THR A 16 51.03 -8.32 -4.30
C THR A 16 49.98 -9.11 -3.52
N ILE A 17 50.25 -9.52 -2.28
CA ILE A 17 49.27 -10.20 -1.41
C ILE A 17 48.29 -9.20 -0.77
N ILE A 18 48.70 -7.95 -0.52
CA ILE A 18 47.83 -6.92 0.05
C ILE A 18 46.89 -6.30 -1.00
N THR A 19 47.28 -6.25 -2.29
CA THR A 19 46.41 -5.76 -3.37
C THR A 19 45.35 -6.77 -3.82
N LEU A 20 45.51 -8.06 -3.50
CA LEU A 20 44.49 -9.08 -3.75
C LEU A 20 43.38 -9.14 -2.69
N LEU A 21 43.57 -8.52 -1.52
CA LEU A 21 42.58 -8.50 -0.43
C LEU A 21 41.67 -7.25 -0.43
N PHE A 22 41.93 -6.28 -1.30
CA PHE A 22 41.04 -5.13 -1.55
C PHE A 22 40.28 -5.24 -2.88
N SER A 23 39.99 -6.46 -3.32
CA SER A 23 38.85 -6.65 -4.21
C SER A 23 37.61 -6.42 -3.37
N CYS A 24 37.18 -5.15 -3.30
CA CYS A 24 35.84 -4.77 -2.90
C CYS A 24 34.86 -5.50 -3.84
N GLN A 25 34.51 -6.74 -3.51
CA GLN A 25 33.26 -7.33 -3.96
C GLN A 25 32.19 -6.40 -3.39
N LYS A 26 31.77 -5.39 -4.17
CA LYS A 26 30.54 -4.64 -3.89
C LYS A 26 29.46 -5.69 -3.73
N GLN A 27 29.08 -5.95 -2.48
CA GLN A 27 28.03 -6.91 -2.16
C GLN A 27 26.81 -6.47 -2.95
N LYS A 28 26.33 -7.34 -3.84
CA LYS A 28 25.22 -7.00 -4.74
C LYS A 28 24.00 -6.71 -3.85
N LYS A 29 23.63 -5.44 -3.75
CA LYS A 29 22.48 -5.00 -2.95
C LYS A 29 21.25 -5.81 -3.34
N ASN A 30 20.49 -6.26 -2.36
CA ASN A 30 19.20 -6.87 -2.65
C ASN A 30 18.21 -5.80 -3.14
N TYR A 31 17.10 -6.25 -3.74
CA TYR A 31 16.10 -5.34 -4.34
C TYR A 31 15.64 -4.23 -3.37
N TYR A 32 15.36 -4.57 -2.11
CA TYR A 32 14.87 -3.60 -1.12
C TYR A 32 15.92 -2.56 -0.74
N GLU A 33 17.18 -2.98 -0.62
CA GLU A 33 18.31 -2.07 -0.37
C GLU A 33 18.57 -1.12 -1.53
N SER A 34 18.34 -1.57 -2.77
CA SER A 34 18.42 -0.70 -3.95
C SER A 34 17.34 0.38 -3.91
N ILE A 35 16.07 0.00 -3.82
CA ILE A 35 14.95 0.95 -3.89
C ILE A 35 14.81 1.83 -2.63
N ALA A 36 15.45 1.45 -1.51
CA ALA A 36 15.51 2.27 -0.30
C ALA A 36 16.17 3.63 -0.53
N PHE A 37 17.01 3.77 -1.57
CA PHE A 37 17.60 5.05 -1.95
C PHE A 37 16.56 6.09 -2.38
N ASN A 38 15.41 5.64 -2.90
CA ASN A 38 14.30 6.50 -3.31
C ASN A 38 13.21 6.62 -2.23
N ASP A 39 13.42 6.08 -1.01
CA ASP A 39 12.47 6.28 0.08
C ASP A 39 12.50 7.74 0.55
N ILE A 40 11.42 8.48 0.26
CA ILE A 40 11.26 9.87 0.70
C ILE A 40 10.99 9.88 2.20
N LYS A 41 11.89 10.46 3.00
CA LYS A 41 11.73 10.54 4.45
C LYS A 41 10.54 11.42 4.83
N LEU A 42 9.79 10.98 5.83
CA LEU A 42 8.73 11.80 6.42
C LEU A 42 9.34 12.96 7.21
N SER A 43 8.61 14.07 7.33
CA SER A 43 9.00 15.17 8.21
C SER A 43 9.19 14.67 9.65
N SER A 44 10.25 15.13 10.32
CA SER A 44 10.48 14.88 11.75
C SER A 44 9.44 15.59 12.63
N SER A 45 8.87 16.69 12.15
CA SER A 45 7.82 17.46 12.84
C SER A 45 6.50 17.33 12.08
N PRO A 46 5.52 16.56 12.58
CA PRO A 46 4.21 16.44 11.94
C PRO A 46 3.44 17.76 12.05
N LYS A 47 2.66 18.10 11.02
CA LYS A 47 1.90 19.35 10.95
C LYS A 47 0.58 19.22 11.72
N PRO A 48 0.08 20.28 12.38
CA PRO A 48 -1.26 20.26 12.98
C PRO A 48 -2.32 19.73 12.01
N GLY A 49 -3.16 18.81 12.48
CA GLY A 49 -4.21 18.16 11.68
C GLY A 49 -3.77 16.96 10.83
N SER A 50 -2.46 16.73 10.65
CA SER A 50 -1.96 15.49 10.03
C SER A 50 -2.22 14.26 10.91
N TRP A 51 -2.27 13.07 10.31
CA TRP A 51 -2.42 11.82 11.06
C TRP A 51 -1.38 11.68 12.16
N ARG A 52 -0.11 11.86 11.81
CA ARG A 52 1.02 11.75 12.76
C ARG A 52 1.07 12.83 13.84
N TYR A 53 0.29 13.90 13.71
CA TYR A 53 0.16 14.90 14.78
C TYR A 53 -0.91 14.49 15.79
N ASN A 54 -1.99 13.87 15.31
CA ASN A 54 -3.13 13.47 16.14
C ASN A 54 -2.98 12.07 16.76
N HIS A 55 -2.08 11.24 16.22
CA HIS A 55 -1.90 9.86 16.62
C HIS A 55 -0.43 9.58 16.92
N ASP A 56 -0.18 9.11 18.15
CA ASP A 56 1.11 8.54 18.54
C ASP A 56 1.09 7.04 18.29
N GLU A 57 1.86 6.60 17.28
CA GLU A 57 1.85 5.22 16.79
C GLU A 57 3.23 4.58 16.93
N HIS A 58 3.23 3.28 17.26
CA HIS A 58 4.47 2.54 17.36
C HIS A 58 5.05 2.20 15.98
N PHE A 59 6.36 2.39 15.81
CA PHE A 59 7.05 1.97 14.60
C PHE A 59 7.20 0.45 14.53
N GLN A 60 6.40 -0.18 13.66
CA GLN A 60 6.55 -1.61 13.40
C GLN A 60 7.83 -1.88 12.59
N THR A 61 8.79 -2.60 13.17
CA THR A 61 9.99 -3.07 12.46
C THR A 61 9.67 -4.23 11.51
N PHE A 62 10.66 -4.71 10.74
CA PHE A 62 10.46 -5.93 9.95
C PHE A 62 10.34 -7.16 10.87
N GLU A 63 11.11 -7.19 11.95
CA GLU A 63 11.15 -8.25 12.95
C GLU A 63 9.82 -8.34 13.71
N ASP A 64 9.22 -7.20 14.08
CA ASP A 64 7.88 -7.17 14.69
C ASP A 64 6.84 -7.74 13.73
N PHE A 65 6.88 -7.31 12.47
CA PHE A 65 5.99 -7.81 11.44
C PHE A 65 6.15 -9.33 11.17
N GLN A 66 7.36 -9.87 11.29
CA GLN A 66 7.59 -11.31 11.13
C GLN A 66 6.98 -12.15 12.26
N LYS A 67 6.88 -11.60 13.48
CA LYS A 67 6.31 -12.28 14.65
C LYS A 67 4.78 -12.32 14.64
N LEU A 68 4.12 -11.48 13.84
CA LEU A 68 2.67 -11.43 13.77
C LEU A 68 2.08 -12.70 13.16
N LYS A 69 1.03 -13.22 13.80
CA LYS A 69 0.08 -14.11 13.12
C LYS A 69 -0.70 -13.25 12.14
N LYS A 70 -0.58 -13.58 10.86
CA LYS A 70 -1.13 -12.78 9.76
C LYS A 70 -1.79 -13.65 8.71
N ILE A 71 -2.70 -13.03 7.97
CA ILE A 71 -3.33 -13.64 6.81
C ILE A 71 -2.27 -13.80 5.72
N LYS A 72 -2.27 -14.96 5.09
CA LYS A 72 -1.37 -15.27 3.98
C LYS A 72 -2.09 -16.17 2.97
N PRO A 73 -1.70 -16.14 1.68
CA PRO A 73 -2.20 -17.09 0.72
C PRO A 73 -1.97 -18.54 1.17
N GLN A 74 -2.94 -19.40 0.89
CA GLN A 74 -2.86 -20.84 1.14
C GLN A 74 -3.33 -21.59 -0.12
N PRO A 75 -2.98 -22.89 -0.29
CA PRO A 75 -3.55 -23.69 -1.36
C PRO A 75 -5.09 -23.61 -1.35
N GLY A 76 -5.69 -23.19 -2.46
CA GLY A 76 -7.13 -22.99 -2.59
C GLY A 76 -7.71 -21.74 -1.92
N LYS A 77 -6.88 -20.89 -1.28
CA LYS A 77 -7.24 -19.57 -0.74
C LYS A 77 -6.22 -18.53 -1.17
N ASN A 78 -6.34 -18.06 -2.41
CA ASN A 78 -5.31 -17.25 -3.06
C ASN A 78 -5.85 -16.04 -3.86
N ILE A 79 -7.13 -15.70 -3.72
CA ILE A 79 -7.80 -14.64 -4.49
C ILE A 79 -8.12 -13.42 -3.60
N ILE A 80 -7.93 -12.22 -4.14
CA ILE A 80 -8.42 -10.96 -3.58
C ILE A 80 -9.79 -10.67 -4.22
N TYR A 81 -10.82 -10.46 -3.43
CA TYR A 81 -12.13 -10.08 -3.95
C TYR A 81 -12.43 -8.62 -3.67
N LEU A 82 -13.05 -7.95 -4.65
CA LEU A 82 -13.65 -6.63 -4.51
C LEU A 82 -15.18 -6.79 -4.51
N GLN A 83 -15.85 -6.20 -3.54
CA GLN A 83 -17.30 -6.18 -3.42
C GLN A 83 -17.81 -4.75 -3.58
N PRO A 84 -18.29 -4.35 -4.76
CA PRO A 84 -19.02 -3.09 -4.89
C PRO A 84 -20.32 -3.15 -4.08
N ILE A 85 -20.61 -2.09 -3.33
CA ILE A 85 -21.79 -1.97 -2.47
C ILE A 85 -22.44 -0.61 -2.71
N GLY A 86 -23.49 -0.65 -3.55
CA GLY A 86 -24.46 0.40 -3.75
C GLY A 86 -24.73 0.66 -5.23
N THR A 87 -24.80 1.91 -5.64
CA THR A 87 -25.11 2.33 -7.03
C THR A 87 -23.97 3.16 -7.59
N PHE A 88 -23.45 2.72 -8.74
CA PHE A 88 -22.29 3.33 -9.37
C PHE A 88 -22.64 3.82 -10.78
N ASP A 89 -22.21 5.03 -11.13
CA ASP A 89 -22.24 5.52 -12.49
C ASP A 89 -21.14 4.89 -13.36
N GLU A 90 -21.09 5.22 -14.65
CA GLU A 90 -20.11 4.63 -15.58
C GLU A 90 -18.67 5.01 -15.27
N LEU A 91 -18.40 6.22 -14.75
CA LEU A 91 -17.06 6.62 -14.34
C LEU A 91 -16.64 5.85 -13.10
N GLN A 92 -17.50 5.73 -12.09
CA GLN A 92 -17.23 4.96 -10.88
C GLN A 92 -17.03 3.48 -11.17
N LYS A 93 -17.83 2.89 -12.08
CA LYS A 93 -17.59 1.50 -12.56
C LYS A 93 -16.22 1.35 -13.21
N LYS A 94 -15.79 2.34 -14.00
CA LYS A 94 -14.46 2.38 -14.61
C LYS A 94 -13.36 2.50 -13.54
N GLU A 95 -13.55 3.29 -12.49
CA GLU A 95 -12.61 3.37 -11.37
C GLU A 95 -12.45 2.03 -10.65
N ILE A 96 -13.55 1.33 -10.38
CA ILE A 96 -13.55 -0.01 -9.76
C ILE A 96 -12.81 -1.01 -10.65
N ALA A 97 -13.06 -1.00 -11.96
CA ALA A 97 -12.37 -1.88 -12.91
C ALA A 97 -10.85 -1.62 -12.97
N LEU A 98 -10.44 -0.35 -13.02
CA LEU A 98 -9.02 0.02 -13.01
C LEU A 98 -8.37 -0.31 -11.66
N THR A 99 -9.10 -0.16 -10.56
CA THR A 99 -8.64 -0.54 -9.22
C THR A 99 -8.45 -2.05 -9.12
N GLN A 100 -9.34 -2.86 -9.69
CA GLN A 100 -9.14 -4.31 -9.78
C GLN A 100 -7.85 -4.66 -10.52
N HIS A 101 -7.60 -4.02 -11.67
CA HIS A 101 -6.39 -4.26 -12.45
C HIS A 101 -5.13 -3.83 -11.68
N TYR A 102 -5.16 -2.65 -11.05
CA TYR A 102 -4.09 -2.16 -10.19
C TYR A 102 -3.79 -3.13 -9.05
N LEU A 103 -4.79 -3.56 -8.28
CA LEU A 103 -4.60 -4.42 -7.11
C LEU A 103 -4.10 -5.82 -7.52
N LYS A 104 -4.57 -6.35 -8.66
CA LYS A 104 -4.03 -7.59 -9.24
C LYS A 104 -2.52 -7.47 -9.47
N THR A 105 -2.08 -6.37 -10.07
CA THR A 105 -0.65 -6.10 -10.29
C THR A 105 0.10 -5.82 -8.99
N TYR A 106 -0.47 -5.00 -8.10
CA TYR A 106 0.15 -4.55 -6.86
C TYR A 106 0.41 -5.69 -5.88
N PHE A 107 -0.49 -6.67 -5.79
CA PHE A 107 -0.30 -7.83 -4.91
C PHE A 107 0.22 -9.06 -5.68
N GLN A 108 0.27 -9.01 -7.02
CA GLN A 108 0.47 -10.16 -7.91
C GLN A 108 -0.41 -11.38 -7.58
N GLN A 109 -1.59 -11.11 -7.04
CA GLN A 109 -2.61 -12.11 -6.75
C GLN A 109 -3.78 -11.93 -7.71
N GLU A 110 -4.49 -13.03 -7.99
CA GLU A 110 -5.73 -12.92 -8.74
C GLU A 110 -6.71 -12.02 -7.98
N THR A 111 -7.26 -11.01 -8.66
CA THR A 111 -8.25 -10.09 -8.10
C THR A 111 -9.54 -10.18 -8.91
N LYS A 112 -10.68 -10.39 -8.25
CA LYS A 112 -12.01 -10.51 -8.89
C LYS A 112 -12.98 -9.50 -8.32
N VAL A 113 -13.86 -8.97 -9.17
CA VAL A 113 -14.99 -8.12 -8.72
C VAL A 113 -16.24 -9.00 -8.61
N LEU A 114 -16.90 -8.96 -7.45
CA LEU A 114 -18.16 -9.66 -7.21
C LEU A 114 -19.35 -8.86 -7.77
N PRO A 115 -20.51 -9.51 -7.97
CA PRO A 115 -21.75 -8.81 -8.31
C PRO A 115 -22.07 -7.71 -7.29
N VAL A 116 -22.53 -6.56 -7.78
CA VAL A 116 -22.85 -5.39 -6.95
C VAL A 116 -23.93 -5.73 -5.92
N LEU A 117 -23.75 -5.25 -4.69
CA LEU A 117 -24.78 -5.29 -3.66
C LEU A 117 -25.54 -3.97 -3.61
N THR A 118 -26.85 -4.01 -3.37
CA THR A 118 -27.65 -2.80 -3.21
C THR A 118 -27.51 -2.22 -1.81
N ASN A 119 -27.77 -0.91 -1.66
CA ASN A 119 -27.75 -0.21 -0.37
C ASN A 119 -28.80 -0.70 0.65
N THR A 120 -29.74 -1.54 0.24
CA THR A 120 -30.76 -2.14 1.12
C THR A 120 -30.17 -3.01 2.22
N ILE A 121 -28.90 -3.38 2.13
CA ILE A 121 -28.19 -4.13 3.17
C ILE A 121 -27.81 -3.27 4.39
N PHE A 122 -27.95 -1.95 4.31
CA PHE A 122 -27.69 -1.00 5.39
C PHE A 122 -28.98 -0.63 6.11
N PRO A 123 -29.27 -1.20 7.30
CA PRO A 123 -30.45 -0.83 8.08
C PRO A 123 -30.30 0.59 8.67
N GLU A 124 -31.42 1.23 9.02
CA GLU A 124 -31.41 2.62 9.50
C GLU A 124 -30.53 2.85 10.74
N LYS A 125 -30.49 1.87 11.65
CA LYS A 125 -29.71 1.95 12.90
C LYS A 125 -28.20 2.08 12.71
N VAL A 126 -27.67 1.81 11.52
CA VAL A 126 -26.22 1.92 11.22
C VAL A 126 -25.90 3.14 10.38
N LYS A 127 -26.89 3.99 10.15
CA LYS A 127 -26.76 5.23 9.42
C LYS A 127 -26.83 6.42 10.36
N ARG A 128 -26.23 7.53 9.94
CA ARG A 128 -26.39 8.83 10.58
C ARG A 128 -26.32 9.94 9.54
N ILE A 129 -26.78 11.13 9.91
CA ILE A 129 -26.50 12.35 9.17
C ILE A 129 -25.29 13.04 9.82
N SER A 130 -24.25 13.28 9.03
CA SER A 130 -23.04 13.98 9.48
C SER A 130 -23.35 15.45 9.77
N LYS A 131 -22.40 16.14 10.41
CA LYS A 131 -22.48 17.61 10.60
C LYS A 131 -22.52 18.36 9.26
N GLU A 132 -22.07 17.74 8.17
CA GLU A 132 -22.08 18.26 6.80
C GLU A 132 -23.39 17.93 6.06
N GLY A 133 -24.38 17.35 6.74
CA GLY A 133 -25.68 16.99 6.17
C GLY A 133 -25.68 15.72 5.33
N GLN A 134 -24.60 14.92 5.37
CA GLN A 134 -24.44 13.74 4.52
C GLN A 134 -24.81 12.46 5.26
N GLU A 135 -25.52 11.55 4.60
CA GLU A 135 -25.78 10.21 5.14
C GLU A 135 -24.46 9.41 5.17
N GLN A 136 -24.10 8.90 6.34
CA GLN A 136 -22.92 8.06 6.56
C GLN A 136 -23.34 6.69 7.08
N VAL A 137 -22.56 5.67 6.76
CA VAL A 137 -22.75 4.28 7.21
C VAL A 137 -21.63 3.88 8.17
N LEU A 138 -21.98 3.15 9.23
CA LEU A 138 -21.01 2.65 10.21
C LEU A 138 -20.09 1.61 9.57
N ALA A 139 -18.81 1.93 9.43
CA ALA A 139 -17.82 1.09 8.75
C ALA A 139 -17.67 -0.29 9.41
N GLY A 140 -17.65 -0.35 10.75
CA GLY A 140 -17.58 -1.62 11.49
C GLY A 140 -18.74 -2.56 11.17
N TYR A 141 -19.95 -2.05 10.97
CA TYR A 141 -21.08 -2.87 10.54
C TYR A 141 -20.85 -3.49 9.15
N VAL A 142 -20.23 -2.74 8.23
CA VAL A 142 -19.92 -3.25 6.89
C VAL A 142 -18.95 -4.44 6.98
N LEU A 143 -17.93 -4.35 7.82
CA LEU A 143 -17.00 -5.46 8.06
C LEU A 143 -17.75 -6.64 8.71
N ASP A 144 -18.26 -6.44 9.92
CA ASP A 144 -18.66 -7.52 10.83
C ASP A 144 -19.96 -8.22 10.39
N SER A 145 -20.91 -7.44 9.88
CA SER A 145 -22.25 -7.94 9.59
C SER A 145 -22.46 -8.28 8.12
N ILE A 146 -21.63 -7.76 7.21
CA ILE A 146 -21.77 -7.97 5.76
C ILE A 146 -20.57 -8.74 5.21
N LEU A 147 -19.37 -8.17 5.26
CA LEU A 147 -18.23 -8.71 4.50
C LEU A 147 -17.71 -10.02 5.09
N ILE A 148 -17.58 -10.15 6.42
CA ILE A 148 -17.14 -11.41 7.05
C ILE A 148 -18.02 -12.59 6.61
N LYS A 149 -19.34 -12.39 6.60
CA LYS A 149 -20.32 -13.44 6.27
C LYS A 149 -20.37 -13.77 4.78
N ARG A 150 -19.85 -12.89 3.91
CA ARG A 150 -19.91 -13.03 2.45
C ARG A 150 -18.56 -13.32 1.81
N LYS A 151 -17.48 -13.35 2.60
CA LYS A 151 -16.13 -13.66 2.13
C LYS A 151 -16.12 -15.02 1.41
N PRO A 152 -15.79 -15.06 0.10
CA PRO A 152 -15.70 -16.32 -0.63
C PRO A 152 -14.71 -17.28 0.03
N LYS A 153 -14.97 -18.59 -0.08
CA LYS A 153 -14.15 -19.61 0.61
C LYS A 153 -12.70 -19.65 0.14
N ASP A 154 -12.47 -19.28 -1.12
CA ASP A 154 -11.18 -19.18 -1.80
C ASP A 154 -10.54 -17.78 -1.70
N ALA A 155 -11.18 -16.84 -1.00
CA ALA A 155 -10.65 -15.51 -0.76
C ALA A 155 -9.53 -15.55 0.29
N ILE A 156 -8.42 -14.87 -0.01
CA ILE A 156 -7.45 -14.44 1.00
C ILE A 156 -8.06 -13.29 1.79
N VAL A 157 -8.57 -12.28 1.06
CA VAL A 157 -9.19 -11.07 1.58
C VAL A 157 -10.39 -10.66 0.74
N LEU A 158 -11.33 -9.94 1.37
CA LEU A 158 -12.49 -9.34 0.71
C LEU A 158 -12.55 -7.84 1.01
N MET A 159 -12.44 -7.02 -0.02
CA MET A 159 -12.47 -5.56 0.08
C MET A 159 -13.79 -5.00 -0.45
N GLY A 160 -14.58 -4.39 0.40
CA GLY A 160 -15.76 -3.62 0.01
C GLY A 160 -15.39 -2.27 -0.60
N ILE A 161 -16.11 -1.86 -1.64
CA ILE A 161 -16.05 -0.51 -2.20
C ILE A 161 -17.47 0.03 -2.19
N THR A 162 -17.72 1.13 -1.49
CA THR A 162 -19.07 1.72 -1.40
C THR A 162 -19.06 3.19 -1.82
N GLU A 163 -20.14 3.65 -2.45
CA GLU A 163 -20.37 5.07 -2.72
C GLU A 163 -20.94 5.82 -1.51
N LYS A 164 -21.27 5.13 -0.42
CA LYS A 164 -21.73 5.76 0.83
C LYS A 164 -20.55 6.27 1.65
N ASP A 165 -20.72 7.43 2.27
CA ASP A 165 -19.73 7.95 3.22
C ASP A 165 -19.66 7.04 4.45
N LEU A 166 -18.50 6.95 5.08
CA LEU A 166 -18.25 6.02 6.19
C LEU A 166 -17.86 6.75 7.46
N PHE A 167 -18.29 6.23 8.60
CA PHE A 167 -17.79 6.64 9.91
C PHE A 167 -17.37 5.44 10.76
N PRO A 168 -16.30 5.53 11.56
CA PRO A 168 -15.81 4.40 12.35
C PRO A 168 -16.51 4.32 13.72
N LEU A 169 -16.70 5.46 14.38
CA LEU A 169 -17.22 5.59 15.73
C LEU A 169 -18.05 6.89 15.84
N PRO A 170 -18.98 7.00 16.82
CA PRO A 170 -19.83 8.18 16.98
C PRO A 170 -19.08 9.51 17.06
N GLU A 171 -17.90 9.54 17.69
CA GLU A 171 -17.09 10.73 17.93
C GLU A 171 -16.20 11.16 16.76
N TRP A 172 -16.01 10.29 15.76
CA TRP A 172 -15.20 10.58 14.57
C TRP A 172 -16.06 11.18 13.46
N ASN A 173 -15.49 12.02 12.59
CA ASN A 173 -16.23 12.63 11.47
C ASN A 173 -16.49 11.61 10.34
N TYR A 174 -15.43 11.04 9.77
CA TYR A 174 -15.52 10.03 8.72
C TYR A 174 -14.22 9.22 8.66
N VAL A 175 -14.23 8.15 7.87
CA VAL A 175 -13.02 7.44 7.43
C VAL A 175 -13.09 7.19 5.92
N PHE A 176 -11.94 7.18 5.25
CA PHE A 176 -11.88 6.75 3.85
C PHE A 176 -11.96 5.23 3.71
N GLY A 177 -11.48 4.49 4.71
CA GLY A 177 -11.58 3.05 4.76
C GLY A 177 -11.41 2.51 6.18
N LEU A 178 -11.66 1.22 6.33
CA LEU A 178 -11.45 0.48 7.56
C LEU A 178 -11.17 -1.00 7.22
N ALA A 179 -10.20 -1.61 7.85
CA ALA A 179 -9.85 -3.01 7.68
C ALA A 179 -9.75 -3.78 9.01
N SER A 180 -10.15 -5.05 8.97
CA SER A 180 -9.84 -6.02 10.03
C SER A 180 -8.49 -6.67 9.74
N TYR A 181 -7.61 -6.64 10.73
CA TYR A 181 -6.29 -7.30 10.70
C TYR A 181 -6.40 -8.84 10.77
N GLU A 182 -7.53 -9.37 11.27
CA GLU A 182 -7.67 -10.80 11.59
C GLU A 182 -8.61 -11.54 10.63
N ASP A 183 -9.70 -10.88 10.21
CA ASP A 183 -10.74 -11.51 9.40
C ASP A 183 -10.47 -11.41 7.89
N GLY A 184 -9.57 -10.50 7.51
CA GLY A 184 -9.22 -10.24 6.12
C GLY A 184 -10.42 -9.72 5.34
N VAL A 185 -11.08 -8.75 5.94
CA VAL A 185 -12.11 -7.94 5.31
C VAL A 185 -11.81 -6.47 5.56
N GLY A 186 -12.23 -5.60 4.64
CA GLY A 186 -12.20 -4.16 4.84
C GLY A 186 -13.10 -3.46 3.86
N VAL A 187 -13.30 -2.18 4.05
CA VAL A 187 -14.16 -1.35 3.20
C VAL A 187 -13.48 -0.03 2.91
N THR A 188 -13.64 0.49 1.70
CA THR A 188 -13.27 1.86 1.31
C THR A 188 -14.49 2.56 0.74
N SER A 189 -14.62 3.84 1.07
CA SER A 189 -15.64 4.73 0.50
C SER A 189 -15.05 5.56 -0.63
N ILE A 190 -15.69 5.55 -1.80
CA ILE A 190 -15.36 6.48 -2.89
C ILE A 190 -16.05 7.84 -2.74
N TYR A 191 -16.95 8.00 -1.76
CA TYR A 191 -17.83 9.16 -1.62
C TYR A 191 -17.08 10.50 -1.68
N ARG A 192 -15.91 10.58 -1.03
CA ARG A 192 -15.12 11.81 -0.92
C ARG A 192 -14.03 11.95 -1.99
N PHE A 193 -13.73 10.90 -2.77
CA PHE A 193 -12.51 10.87 -3.61
C PHE A 193 -12.57 11.77 -4.83
N ALA A 194 -13.76 12.06 -5.35
CA ALA A 194 -13.93 13.02 -6.44
C ALA A 194 -13.82 14.49 -6.00
N ASP A 195 -13.86 14.77 -4.69
CA ASP A 195 -13.92 16.14 -4.15
C ASP A 195 -15.11 16.94 -4.72
N GLY A 196 -16.28 16.30 -4.76
CA GLY A 196 -17.47 16.77 -5.46
C GLY A 196 -18.02 15.70 -6.41
N GLN A 197 -18.60 16.11 -7.53
CA GLN A 197 -19.08 15.19 -8.56
C GLN A 197 -17.89 14.63 -9.36
N LEU A 198 -17.91 13.32 -9.61
CA LEU A 198 -16.93 12.68 -10.49
C LEU A 198 -17.19 13.09 -11.95
N THR A 199 -16.14 13.53 -12.63
CA THR A 199 -16.13 13.94 -14.05
C THR A 199 -14.81 13.49 -14.68
N ASP A 200 -14.66 13.61 -16.00
CA ASP A 200 -13.39 13.26 -16.65
C ASP A 200 -12.20 14.08 -16.15
N SER A 201 -12.41 15.32 -15.69
CA SER A 201 -11.32 16.22 -15.26
C SER A 201 -10.71 15.83 -13.90
N ASN A 202 -11.50 15.26 -12.99
CA ASN A 202 -11.05 14.80 -11.68
C ASN A 202 -10.94 13.26 -11.58
N PHE A 203 -11.25 12.53 -12.67
CA PHE A 203 -11.21 11.07 -12.72
C PHE A 203 -9.89 10.47 -12.23
N ASN A 204 -8.76 10.91 -12.77
CA ASN A 204 -7.46 10.35 -12.40
C ASN A 204 -7.09 10.63 -10.93
N LYS A 205 -7.54 11.77 -10.39
CA LYS A 205 -7.32 12.13 -8.98
C LYS A 205 -8.14 11.22 -8.06
N SER A 206 -9.41 11.02 -8.39
CA SER A 206 -10.30 10.11 -7.66
C SER A 206 -9.83 8.66 -7.73
N LEU A 207 -9.46 8.18 -8.93
CA LEU A 207 -8.86 6.86 -9.12
C LEU A 207 -7.59 6.67 -8.28
N LEU A 208 -6.69 7.66 -8.27
CA LEU A 208 -5.45 7.60 -7.50
C LEU A 208 -5.73 7.47 -5.99
N ARG A 209 -6.73 8.19 -5.48
CA ARG A 209 -7.18 8.07 -4.09
C ARG A 209 -7.76 6.68 -3.80
N LEU A 210 -8.60 6.16 -4.69
CA LEU A 210 -9.19 4.83 -4.54
C LEU A 210 -8.11 3.72 -4.50
N ILE A 211 -7.13 3.75 -5.41
CA ILE A 211 -6.07 2.72 -5.41
C ILE A 211 -5.16 2.84 -4.18
N LYS A 212 -4.88 4.06 -3.71
CA LYS A 212 -4.09 4.32 -2.50
C LYS A 212 -4.80 3.74 -1.27
N ILE A 213 -6.04 4.15 -1.03
CA ILE A 213 -6.78 3.68 0.15
C ILE A 213 -7.09 2.18 0.05
N SER A 214 -7.47 1.65 -1.12
CA SER A 214 -7.74 0.20 -1.24
C SER A 214 -6.50 -0.65 -0.97
N SER A 215 -5.32 -0.24 -1.47
CA SER A 215 -4.07 -0.98 -1.19
C SER A 215 -3.59 -0.78 0.25
N HIS A 216 -3.87 0.36 0.87
CA HIS A 216 -3.65 0.63 2.28
C HIS A 216 -4.47 -0.32 3.17
N GLU A 217 -5.79 -0.36 2.99
CA GLU A 217 -6.68 -1.21 3.78
C GLU A 217 -6.36 -2.69 3.59
N ILE A 218 -6.08 -3.13 2.35
CA ILE A 218 -5.64 -4.51 2.11
C ILE A 218 -4.27 -4.77 2.76
N GLY A 219 -3.38 -3.78 2.80
CA GLY A 219 -2.10 -3.87 3.52
C GLY A 219 -2.28 -4.15 5.02
N HIS A 220 -3.27 -3.53 5.67
CA HIS A 220 -3.65 -3.84 7.05
C HIS A 220 -4.11 -5.29 7.23
N MET A 221 -4.91 -5.82 6.29
CA MET A 221 -5.33 -7.23 6.31
C MET A 221 -4.14 -8.21 6.22
N PHE A 222 -3.00 -7.76 5.70
CA PHE A 222 -1.74 -8.52 5.66
C PHE A 222 -0.80 -8.23 6.83
N GLY A 223 -1.26 -7.50 7.84
CA GLY A 223 -0.55 -7.25 9.09
C GLY A 223 0.37 -6.02 9.07
N ILE A 224 0.34 -5.19 8.02
CA ILE A 224 1.17 -3.99 7.94
C ILE A 224 0.46 -2.86 8.71
N SER A 225 1.10 -2.33 9.75
CA SER A 225 0.59 -1.14 10.46
C SER A 225 0.86 0.14 9.65
N HIS A 226 0.39 1.28 10.14
CA HIS A 226 0.80 2.55 9.56
C HIS A 226 2.33 2.68 9.50
N CYS A 227 2.82 3.15 8.35
CA CYS A 227 4.23 3.31 8.07
C CYS A 227 4.73 4.64 8.65
N LEU A 228 5.82 4.60 9.42
CA LEU A 228 6.51 5.79 9.91
C LEU A 228 7.92 5.95 9.30
N ASN A 229 8.31 5.07 8.36
CA ASN A 229 9.66 5.05 7.77
C ASN A 229 9.85 6.10 6.65
N ALA A 230 8.84 6.28 5.80
CA ALA A 230 8.92 7.07 4.57
C ALA A 230 7.51 7.44 4.07
N ASN A 231 7.43 8.35 3.11
CA ASN A 231 6.21 8.59 2.32
C ASN A 231 5.86 7.31 1.56
N CYS A 232 4.74 6.71 1.95
CA CYS A 232 4.36 5.33 1.70
C CYS A 232 2.84 5.25 1.63
N VAL A 233 2.30 4.37 0.79
CA VAL A 233 0.86 4.12 0.73
C VAL A 233 0.27 3.66 2.07
N MET A 234 1.10 3.08 2.94
CA MET A 234 0.72 2.66 4.29
C MET A 234 0.81 3.80 5.33
N ASN A 235 1.05 5.06 4.96
CA ASN A 235 0.93 6.16 5.92
C ASN A 235 -0.55 6.38 6.27
N GLY A 236 -0.85 6.58 7.56
CA GLY A 236 -2.20 7.00 7.98
C GLY A 236 -2.54 8.39 7.46
N THR A 237 -3.83 8.66 7.30
CA THR A 237 -4.31 9.92 6.71
C THR A 237 -5.62 10.39 7.34
N ASN A 238 -5.69 11.69 7.65
CA ASN A 238 -6.87 12.37 8.19
C ASN A 238 -7.64 13.20 7.15
N SER A 239 -7.08 13.39 5.95
CA SER A 239 -7.65 14.28 4.95
C SER A 239 -7.26 13.91 3.52
N LEU A 240 -8.04 14.39 2.56
CA LEU A 240 -7.75 14.20 1.14
C LEU A 240 -6.42 14.84 0.73
N SER A 241 -6.05 15.98 1.32
CA SER A 241 -4.77 16.64 1.02
C SER A 241 -3.57 15.84 1.52
N GLU A 242 -3.70 15.18 2.68
CA GLU A 242 -2.69 14.25 3.18
C GLU A 242 -2.64 12.96 2.33
N THR A 243 -3.80 12.42 1.91
CA THR A 243 -3.86 11.31 0.96
C THR A 243 -3.20 11.65 -0.39
N ASP A 244 -3.41 12.87 -0.89
CA ASP A 244 -2.82 13.36 -2.14
C ASP A 244 -1.30 13.55 -2.02
N TYR A 245 -0.81 13.96 -0.84
CA TYR A 245 0.62 14.06 -0.54
C TYR A 245 1.30 12.69 -0.48
N HIS A 246 0.62 11.68 0.04
CA HIS A 246 1.19 10.34 0.16
C HIS A 246 1.27 9.62 -1.20
N LEU A 247 2.29 8.81 -1.41
CA LEU A 247 2.53 8.09 -2.66
C LEU A 247 1.75 6.77 -2.71
N ALA A 248 1.34 6.33 -3.91
CA ALA A 248 0.79 4.97 -4.08
C ALA A 248 1.85 3.86 -3.93
N ARG A 249 3.12 4.22 -3.86
CA ARG A 249 4.25 3.32 -3.65
C ARG A 249 4.32 2.90 -2.17
N ALA A 250 4.42 1.61 -1.90
CA ALA A 250 4.94 1.15 -0.61
C ALA A 250 6.46 1.40 -0.53
N CYS A 251 6.95 1.93 0.59
CA CYS A 251 8.39 2.12 0.79
C CYS A 251 9.15 0.78 0.82
N SER A 252 10.48 0.83 0.73
CA SER A 252 11.32 -0.37 0.72
C SER A 252 11.01 -1.35 1.86
N LEU A 253 10.82 -0.82 3.08
CA LEU A 253 10.46 -1.60 4.26
C LEU A 253 9.08 -2.26 4.13
N CYS A 254 8.06 -1.51 3.67
CA CYS A 254 6.71 -2.05 3.53
C CYS A 254 6.62 -3.07 2.37
N GLN A 255 7.38 -2.88 1.28
CA GLN A 255 7.52 -3.89 0.23
C GLN A 255 8.20 -5.16 0.77
N ARG A 256 9.25 -5.03 1.60
CA ARG A 256 9.91 -6.18 2.24
C ARG A 256 8.94 -6.95 3.15
N LYS A 257 8.18 -6.24 3.99
CA LYS A 257 7.11 -6.82 4.83
C LYS A 257 6.09 -7.56 3.97
N LEU A 258 5.50 -6.89 2.98
CA LEU A 258 4.45 -7.47 2.13
C LEU A 258 4.95 -8.72 1.40
N ASN A 259 6.11 -8.64 0.75
CA ASN A 259 6.68 -9.77 0.01
C ASN A 259 7.00 -10.98 0.89
N SER A 260 7.34 -10.78 2.17
CA SER A 260 7.56 -11.88 3.10
C SER A 260 6.29 -12.64 3.49
N SER A 261 5.09 -12.10 3.18
CA SER A 261 3.79 -12.71 3.51
C SER A 261 3.01 -13.13 2.27
N ILE A 262 3.18 -12.38 1.17
CA ILE A 262 2.62 -12.65 -0.15
C ILE A 262 3.79 -12.58 -1.12
N HIS A 263 4.34 -13.71 -1.49
CA HIS A 263 5.47 -13.73 -2.41
C HIS A 263 5.03 -13.23 -3.79
N TYR A 264 5.75 -12.25 -4.28
CA TYR A 264 5.61 -11.68 -5.63
C TYR A 264 6.99 -11.40 -6.23
N ASP A 265 7.07 -11.36 -7.56
CA ASP A 265 8.26 -10.93 -8.29
C ASP A 265 8.38 -9.41 -8.23
N ASN A 266 9.36 -8.93 -7.47
CA ASN A 266 9.62 -7.51 -7.26
C ASN A 266 9.84 -6.73 -8.58
N LYS A 267 10.60 -7.28 -9.53
CA LYS A 267 10.94 -6.58 -10.80
C LYS A 267 9.74 -6.55 -11.73
N LYS A 268 9.06 -7.68 -11.89
CA LYS A 268 7.85 -7.79 -12.70
C LYS A 268 6.77 -6.84 -12.18
N ARG A 269 6.51 -6.87 -10.87
CA ARG A 269 5.56 -5.97 -10.20
C ARG A 269 5.88 -4.50 -10.46
N LEU A 270 7.15 -4.09 -10.30
CA LEU A 270 7.57 -2.71 -10.53
C LEU A 270 7.34 -2.28 -11.98
N LEU A 271 7.70 -3.12 -12.96
CA LEU A 271 7.51 -2.85 -14.38
C LEU A 271 6.02 -2.75 -14.75
N GLU A 272 5.20 -3.66 -14.27
CA GLU A 272 3.75 -3.66 -14.54
C GLU A 272 3.05 -2.45 -13.89
N LEU A 273 3.45 -2.06 -12.66
CA LEU A 273 2.95 -0.85 -12.01
C LEU A 273 3.36 0.42 -12.78
N LYS A 274 4.61 0.51 -13.23
CA LYS A 274 5.07 1.61 -14.10
C LYS A 274 4.15 1.74 -15.32
N ASN A 275 3.91 0.64 -16.04
CA ASN A 275 3.05 0.63 -17.23
C ASN A 275 1.60 1.04 -16.90
N PHE A 276 1.08 0.62 -15.74
CA PHE A 276 -0.23 1.06 -15.26
C PHE A 276 -0.26 2.58 -15.06
N PHE A 277 0.72 3.15 -14.34
CA PHE A 277 0.79 4.59 -14.08
C PHE A 277 0.94 5.42 -15.36
N GLU A 278 1.73 4.93 -16.31
CA GLU A 278 1.88 5.55 -17.64
C GLU A 278 0.55 5.59 -18.39
N LYS A 279 -0.16 4.45 -18.46
CA LYS A 279 -1.45 4.35 -19.15
C LYS A 279 -2.54 5.23 -18.52
N GLN A 280 -2.49 5.44 -17.20
CA GLN A 280 -3.46 6.28 -16.48
C GLN A 280 -2.97 7.72 -16.27
N HIS A 281 -1.84 8.13 -16.85
CA HIS A 281 -1.26 9.47 -16.70
C HIS A 281 -1.03 9.89 -15.23
N LEU A 282 -0.63 8.94 -14.38
CA LEU A 282 -0.30 9.16 -12.97
C LEU A 282 1.18 9.53 -12.83
N ASN A 283 1.52 10.77 -13.21
CA ASN A 283 2.88 11.21 -13.48
C ASN A 283 3.84 11.13 -12.28
N THR A 284 3.39 11.46 -11.06
CA THR A 284 4.23 11.39 -9.85
C THR A 284 4.64 9.94 -9.57
N GLU A 285 3.68 9.03 -9.63
CA GLU A 285 3.84 7.60 -9.38
C GLU A 285 4.68 6.94 -10.49
N LEU A 286 4.47 7.34 -11.75
CA LEU A 286 5.29 6.93 -12.88
C LEU A 286 6.75 7.36 -12.72
N THR A 287 6.99 8.61 -12.33
CA THR A 287 8.35 9.15 -12.14
C THR A 287 9.11 8.34 -11.09
N LEU A 288 8.48 8.06 -9.95
CA LEU A 288 9.10 7.28 -8.89
C LEU A 288 9.30 5.81 -9.28
N ALA A 289 8.36 5.21 -10.02
CA ALA A 289 8.53 3.85 -10.53
C ALA A 289 9.72 3.73 -11.51
N ASN A 290 9.94 4.74 -12.36
CA ASN A 290 11.12 4.80 -13.23
C ASN A 290 12.42 4.96 -12.43
N GLN A 291 12.42 5.80 -11.38
CA GLN A 291 13.58 5.95 -10.50
C GLN A 291 13.95 4.63 -9.80
N ASP A 292 12.95 3.88 -9.31
CA ASP A 292 13.21 2.56 -8.72
C ASP A 292 13.73 1.57 -9.76
N LEU A 293 13.19 1.59 -10.98
CA LEU A 293 13.58 0.68 -12.05
C LEU A 293 15.05 0.86 -12.42
N ASN A 294 15.54 2.10 -12.46
CA ASN A 294 16.94 2.43 -12.73
C ASN A 294 17.92 1.91 -11.67
N LEU A 295 17.45 1.59 -10.45
CA LEU A 295 18.29 1.06 -9.36
C LEU A 295 18.32 -0.48 -9.30
N VAL A 296 17.45 -1.14 -10.06
CA VAL A 296 17.27 -2.61 -10.01
C VAL A 296 17.52 -3.30 -11.36
N GLN A 297 17.75 -2.54 -12.42
CA GLN A 297 18.31 -3.02 -13.69
C GLN A 297 19.78 -3.41 -13.48
#